data_AF-A0A432Q3F2-F1
#
_entry.id   AF-A0A432Q3F2-F1
#
_cell.length_a   1.000
_cell.length_b   1.000
_cell.length_c   1.000
_cell.angle_alpha   90.00
_cell.angle_beta   90.00
_cell.angle_gamma   90.00
#
_symmetry.space_group_name_H-M   'P 1'
#
loop_
_entity.id
_entity.type
_entity.pdbx_description
1 polymer ?
#
loop_
_entity_poly.entity_id
_entity_poly.type
_entity_poly.pdbx_seq_one_letter_code
_entity_poly.pdbx_strand_id
1 'polypeptide(L)'
;MKLKNRKDKIATAWKEALLSGYAVKPMVEIEEYIESCTKRIMDYIDSFCKGENSNVDIVEAVDDLMRYLATDSKLGPGDSIRQILYLKNIALKVDPKMSIDEFVRFSNAVDEVACLAFNKYMEAKEHIYLLRVKEKEGLIDMLRKAMSYYEKYYGELPE
;
A
#
# COMPACT_ATOMS: atom_id res chain seq x y z
N MET A 1 14.72 27.41 7.49
CA MET A 1 13.39 26.75 7.54
C MET A 1 13.62 25.38 8.14
N LYS A 2 13.12 25.11 9.36
CA LYS A 2 13.49 23.91 10.16
C LYS A 2 13.08 22.62 9.45
N LEU A 3 13.99 21.65 9.32
CA LEU A 3 13.83 20.32 8.66
C LEU A 3 12.49 19.61 8.96
N LYS A 4 11.96 19.76 10.19
CA LYS A 4 10.67 19.20 10.62
C LYS A 4 9.51 19.61 9.70
N ASN A 5 9.53 20.84 9.20
CA ASN A 5 8.49 21.41 8.32
C ASN A 5 8.61 20.93 6.85
N ARG A 6 9.72 20.28 6.47
CA ARG A 6 9.91 19.71 5.12
C ARG A 6 9.31 18.30 5.05
N LYS A 7 9.67 17.44 6.01
CA LYS A 7 9.19 16.06 6.10
C LYS A 7 7.66 16.00 6.10
N ASP A 8 7.03 16.81 6.95
CA ASP A 8 5.57 16.82 7.09
C ASP A 8 4.89 17.26 5.78
N LYS A 9 5.47 18.21 5.04
CA LYS A 9 4.96 18.61 3.72
C LYS A 9 5.09 17.50 2.67
N ILE A 10 6.21 16.76 2.67
CA ILE A 10 6.39 15.62 1.77
C ILE A 10 5.37 14.53 2.12
N ALA A 11 5.20 14.20 3.39
CA ALA A 11 4.24 13.20 3.86
C ALA A 11 2.80 13.57 3.45
N THR A 12 2.39 14.83 3.67
CA THR A 12 1.06 15.31 3.28
C THR A 12 0.85 15.26 1.77
N ALA A 13 1.79 15.76 0.97
CA ALA A 13 1.70 15.71 -0.48
C ALA A 13 1.67 14.26 -1.02
N TRP A 14 2.35 13.34 -0.33
CA TRP A 14 2.33 11.94 -0.69
C TRP A 14 1.01 11.25 -0.35
N LYS A 15 0.44 11.53 0.84
CA LYS A 15 -0.92 11.09 1.20
C LYS A 15 -1.93 11.55 0.15
N GLU A 16 -1.90 12.83 -0.22
CA GLU A 16 -2.78 13.39 -1.24
C GLU A 16 -2.61 12.70 -2.60
N ALA A 17 -1.37 12.38 -2.99
CA ALA A 17 -1.10 11.63 -4.21
C ALA A 17 -1.68 10.20 -4.16
N LEU A 18 -1.51 9.49 -3.05
CA LEU A 18 -2.08 8.14 -2.84
C LEU A 18 -3.61 8.16 -2.90
N LEU A 19 -4.23 9.21 -2.36
CA LEU A 19 -5.68 9.36 -2.32
C LEU A 19 -6.29 9.97 -3.60
N SER A 20 -5.46 10.48 -4.51
CA SER A 20 -5.92 11.17 -5.73
C SER A 20 -6.76 10.29 -6.68
N GLY A 21 -6.66 8.97 -6.56
CA GLY A 21 -7.44 8.01 -7.35
C GLY A 21 -8.91 7.90 -6.93
N TYR A 22 -9.30 8.47 -5.78
CA TYR A 22 -10.67 8.45 -5.33
C TYR A 22 -11.52 9.52 -6.03
N ALA A 23 -12.60 9.08 -6.69
CA ALA A 23 -13.59 9.99 -7.27
C ALA A 23 -14.33 10.82 -6.20
N VAL A 24 -14.45 10.27 -4.99
CA VAL A 24 -15.04 10.92 -3.81
C VAL A 24 -14.10 10.68 -2.64
N LYS A 25 -13.87 11.71 -1.83
CA LYS A 25 -13.00 11.65 -0.65
C LYS A 25 -13.31 10.39 0.19
N PRO A 26 -12.30 9.55 0.49
CA PRO A 26 -12.52 8.30 1.20
C PRO A 26 -12.99 8.54 2.63
N MET A 27 -13.50 7.47 3.26
CA MET A 27 -13.87 7.48 4.68
C MET A 27 -12.67 7.90 5.56
N VAL A 28 -12.96 8.57 6.67
CA VAL A 28 -11.94 9.17 7.56
C VAL A 28 -10.94 8.13 8.04
N GLU A 29 -11.39 6.91 8.32
CA GLU A 29 -10.55 5.80 8.77
C GLU A 29 -9.49 5.41 7.73
N ILE A 30 -9.81 5.49 6.43
CA ILE A 30 -8.85 5.22 5.35
C ILE A 30 -7.80 6.34 5.30
N GLU A 31 -8.24 7.60 5.46
CA GLU A 31 -7.32 8.74 5.48
C GLU A 31 -6.35 8.66 6.66
N GLU A 32 -6.86 8.36 7.86
CA GLU A 32 -6.05 8.19 9.06
C GLU A 32 -5.08 7.02 8.96
N TYR A 33 -5.53 5.90 8.38
CA TYR A 33 -4.69 4.74 8.16
C TYR A 33 -3.51 5.05 7.22
N ILE A 34 -3.79 5.68 6.07
CA ILE A 34 -2.75 6.07 5.11
C ILE A 34 -1.86 7.17 5.69
N GLU A 35 -2.42 8.10 6.46
CA GLU A 35 -1.65 9.13 7.16
C GLU A 35 -0.66 8.51 8.17
N SER A 36 -1.09 7.52 8.93
CA SER A 36 -0.23 6.77 9.85
C SER A 36 0.91 6.09 9.10
N CYS A 37 0.60 5.37 8.02
CA CYS A 37 1.59 4.68 7.20
C CYS A 37 2.62 5.65 6.59
N THR A 38 2.14 6.72 5.95
CA THR A 38 3.00 7.70 5.28
C THR A 38 3.90 8.43 6.27
N LYS A 39 3.41 8.78 7.47
CA LYS A 39 4.24 9.37 8.54
C LYS A 39 5.34 8.43 9.01
N ARG A 40 5.00 7.17 9.33
CA ARG A 40 5.97 6.17 9.79
C ARG A 40 7.08 5.92 8.75
N ILE A 41 6.70 5.78 7.48
CA ILE A 41 7.66 5.60 6.39
C ILE A 41 8.56 6.84 6.23
N MET A 42 7.98 8.04 6.32
CA MET A 42 8.77 9.28 6.22
C MET A 42 9.68 9.50 7.43
N ASP A 43 9.28 9.08 8.62
CA ASP A 43 10.12 9.09 9.83
C ASP A 43 11.33 8.17 9.64
N TYR A 44 11.13 6.97 9.10
CA TYR A 44 12.22 6.07 8.74
C TYR A 44 13.17 6.70 7.71
N ILE A 45 12.64 7.28 6.62
CA ILE A 45 13.45 7.92 5.58
C ILE A 45 14.26 9.10 6.15
N ASP A 46 13.67 9.90 7.05
CA ASP A 46 14.36 11.02 7.69
C ASP A 46 15.50 10.53 8.61
N SER A 47 15.25 9.49 9.42
CA SER A 47 16.30 8.84 10.23
C SER A 47 17.42 8.28 9.35
N PHE A 48 17.08 7.60 8.26
CA PHE A 48 18.04 7.07 7.30
C PHE A 48 18.93 8.18 6.72
N CYS A 49 18.32 9.30 6.30
CA CYS A 49 19.05 10.44 5.73
C CYS A 49 20.02 11.09 6.72
N LYS A 50 19.73 11.01 8.02
CA LYS A 50 20.58 11.52 9.10
C LYS A 50 21.64 10.51 9.58
N GLY A 51 21.56 9.26 9.13
CA GLY A 51 22.39 8.17 9.65
C GLY A 51 22.02 7.79 11.09
N GLU A 52 20.77 8.04 11.49
CA GLU A 52 20.25 7.72 12.82
C GLU A 52 19.52 6.37 12.78
N ASN A 53 19.58 5.64 13.89
CA ASN A 53 18.75 4.45 14.05
C ASN A 53 17.28 4.87 14.14
N SER A 54 16.44 4.29 13.27
CA SER A 54 15.00 4.48 13.37
C SER A 54 14.43 3.59 14.45
N ASN A 55 13.58 4.15 15.32
CA ASN A 55 12.74 3.39 16.24
C ASN A 55 11.41 2.95 15.60
N VAL A 56 11.22 3.24 14.31
CA VAL A 56 10.01 2.89 13.58
C VAL A 56 10.14 1.48 13.02
N ASP A 57 9.15 0.64 13.29
CA ASP A 57 8.99 -0.60 12.53
C ASP A 57 8.55 -0.25 11.10
N ILE A 58 9.53 -0.13 10.21
CA ILE A 58 9.31 0.15 8.79
C ILE A 58 8.66 -1.02 8.08
N VAL A 59 8.90 -2.26 8.54
CA VAL A 59 8.36 -3.47 7.90
C VAL A 59 6.86 -3.49 8.05
N GLU A 60 6.35 -3.24 9.26
CA GLU A 60 4.92 -3.16 9.50
C GLU A 60 4.28 -1.97 8.75
N ALA A 61 4.90 -0.78 8.79
CA ALA A 61 4.36 0.40 8.10
C ALA A 61 4.25 0.20 6.58
N VAL A 62 5.23 -0.48 5.99
CA VAL A 62 5.23 -0.81 4.56
C VAL A 62 4.24 -1.94 4.26
N ASP A 63 4.16 -2.98 5.10
CA ASP A 63 3.17 -4.06 4.94
C ASP A 63 1.74 -3.52 4.95
N ASP A 64 1.41 -2.67 5.91
CA ASP A 64 0.12 -1.99 6.02
C ASP A 64 -0.26 -1.24 4.74
N LEU A 65 0.64 -0.38 4.26
CA LEU A 65 0.41 0.38 3.03
C LEU A 65 0.28 -0.55 1.81
N MET A 66 1.11 -1.58 1.72
CA MET A 66 1.08 -2.51 0.58
C MET A 66 -0.15 -3.39 0.56
N ARG A 67 -0.65 -3.84 1.72
CA ARG A 67 -1.92 -4.55 1.83
C ARG A 67 -3.05 -3.70 1.33
N TYR A 68 -3.10 -2.44 1.75
CA TYR A 68 -4.08 -1.49 1.25
C TYR A 68 -4.02 -1.36 -0.28
N LEU A 69 -2.84 -1.09 -0.85
CA LEU A 69 -2.69 -0.98 -2.30
C LEU A 69 -2.98 -2.30 -3.04
N ALA A 70 -2.70 -3.44 -2.43
CA ALA A 70 -2.99 -4.75 -2.99
C ALA A 70 -4.50 -5.08 -3.03
N THR A 71 -5.33 -4.41 -2.23
CA THR A 71 -6.79 -4.55 -2.34
C THR A 71 -7.34 -3.92 -3.62
N ASP A 72 -6.68 -2.90 -4.17
CA ASP A 72 -7.11 -2.28 -5.42
C ASP A 72 -6.84 -3.23 -6.60
N SER A 73 -7.92 -3.55 -7.32
CA SER A 73 -7.87 -4.39 -8.52
C SER A 73 -7.23 -3.69 -9.73
N LYS A 74 -7.18 -2.35 -9.72
CA LYS A 74 -6.61 -1.54 -10.81
C LYS A 74 -5.11 -1.32 -10.65
N LEU A 75 -4.57 -1.51 -9.45
CA LEU A 75 -3.15 -1.35 -9.18
C LEU A 75 -2.43 -2.69 -9.31
N GLY A 76 -1.54 -2.78 -10.30
CA GLY A 76 -0.56 -3.85 -10.38
C GLY A 76 0.65 -3.59 -9.47
N PRO A 77 1.56 -4.56 -9.33
CA PRO A 77 2.76 -4.40 -8.51
C PRO A 77 3.60 -3.20 -8.95
N GLY A 78 3.79 -3.02 -10.27
CA GLY A 78 4.54 -1.88 -10.79
C GLY A 78 3.92 -0.53 -10.45
N ASP A 79 2.60 -0.43 -10.40
CA ASP A 79 1.89 0.81 -10.06
C ASP A 79 1.99 1.13 -8.57
N SER A 80 1.87 0.12 -7.72
CA SER A 80 2.02 0.27 -6.26
C SER A 80 3.43 0.70 -5.88
N ILE A 81 4.47 0.11 -6.49
CA ILE A 81 5.86 0.52 -6.23
C ILE A 81 6.17 1.89 -6.82
N ARG A 82 5.56 2.23 -7.96
CA ARG A 82 5.66 3.59 -8.52
C ARG A 82 5.19 4.65 -7.52
N GLN A 83 4.18 4.36 -6.69
CA GLN A 83 3.74 5.30 -5.65
C GLN A 83 4.82 5.58 -4.60
N ILE A 84 5.63 4.58 -4.25
CA ILE A 84 6.79 4.76 -3.36
C ILE A 84 7.86 5.60 -4.07
N LEU A 85 8.25 5.21 -5.28
CA LEU A 85 9.30 5.89 -6.05
C LEU A 85 8.93 7.35 -6.38
N TYR A 86 7.64 7.65 -6.48
CA TYR A 86 7.14 9.00 -6.71
C TYR A 86 7.50 9.99 -5.58
N LEU A 87 7.84 9.49 -4.39
CA LEU A 87 8.39 10.33 -3.30
C LEU A 87 9.59 11.15 -3.74
N LYS A 88 10.44 10.63 -4.61
CA LYS A 88 11.61 11.36 -5.13
C LYS A 88 11.19 12.64 -5.87
N ASN A 89 10.12 12.55 -6.66
CA ASN A 89 9.56 13.69 -7.37
C ASN A 89 8.90 14.68 -6.41
N ILE A 90 8.19 14.18 -5.38
CA ILE A 90 7.57 15.02 -4.36
C ILE A 90 8.65 15.80 -3.59
N ALA A 91 9.74 15.14 -3.20
CA ALA A 91 10.83 15.76 -2.47
C ALA A 91 11.43 16.96 -3.23
N LEU A 92 11.71 16.80 -4.54
CA LEU A 92 12.23 17.88 -5.38
C LEU A 92 11.22 19.02 -5.60
N LYS A 93 9.92 18.71 -5.66
CA LYS A 93 8.86 19.73 -5.76
C LYS A 93 8.71 20.53 -4.46
N VAL A 94 8.78 19.85 -3.32
CA VAL A 94 8.63 20.47 -1.99
C VAL A 94 9.87 21.27 -1.59
N ASP A 95 11.06 20.80 -1.98
CA ASP A 95 12.33 21.47 -1.71
C ASP A 95 13.21 21.55 -2.97
N PRO A 96 12.94 22.54 -3.86
CA PRO A 96 13.71 22.71 -5.08
C PRO A 96 15.19 23.09 -4.86
N LYS A 97 15.55 23.44 -3.62
CA LYS A 97 16.92 23.83 -3.24
C LYS A 97 17.68 22.69 -2.55
N MET A 98 17.09 21.49 -2.50
CA MET A 98 17.75 20.30 -1.96
C MET A 98 19.08 20.08 -2.67
N SER A 99 20.14 19.88 -1.90
CA SER A 99 21.46 19.60 -2.48
C SER A 99 21.47 18.22 -3.14
N ILE A 100 22.41 18.02 -4.08
CA ILE A 100 22.58 16.72 -4.75
C ILE A 100 22.83 15.62 -3.73
N ASP A 101 23.72 15.84 -2.75
CA ASP A 101 24.05 14.85 -1.74
C ASP A 101 22.85 14.52 -0.83
N GLU A 102 22.05 15.53 -0.46
CA GLU A 102 20.81 15.30 0.29
C GLU A 102 19.80 14.48 -0.53
N PHE A 103 19.66 14.79 -1.82
CA PHE A 103 18.75 14.07 -2.69
C PHE A 103 19.20 12.62 -2.93
N VAL A 104 20.51 12.38 -3.09
CA VAL A 104 21.05 11.02 -3.25
C VAL A 104 20.76 10.18 -2.00
N ARG A 105 21.01 10.72 -0.79
CA ARG A 105 20.67 10.01 0.46
C ARG A 105 19.17 9.71 0.56
N PHE A 106 18.33 10.68 0.24
CA PHE A 106 16.88 10.50 0.22
C PHE A 106 16.44 9.46 -0.82
N SER A 107 17.01 9.51 -2.02
CA SER A 107 16.72 8.57 -3.11
C SER A 107 17.06 7.14 -2.69
N ASN A 108 18.22 6.93 -2.08
CA ASN A 108 18.64 5.60 -1.62
C ASN A 108 17.69 5.06 -0.54
N ALA A 109 17.27 5.91 0.41
CA ALA A 109 16.29 5.51 1.42
C ALA A 109 14.95 5.10 0.78
N VAL A 110 14.47 5.85 -0.21
CA VAL A 110 13.25 5.52 -0.96
C VAL A 110 13.41 4.21 -1.73
N ASP A 111 14.57 3.94 -2.30
CA ASP A 111 14.84 2.69 -3.02
C ASP A 111 14.82 1.47 -2.09
N GLU A 112 15.37 1.58 -0.89
CA GLU A 112 15.25 0.52 0.13
C GLU A 112 13.79 0.25 0.51
N VAL A 113 13.02 1.31 0.76
CA VAL A 113 11.59 1.19 1.04
C VAL A 113 10.84 0.59 -0.15
N ALA A 114 11.18 0.94 -1.38
CA ALA A 114 10.55 0.40 -2.58
C ALA A 114 10.81 -1.10 -2.76
N CYS A 115 12.04 -1.57 -2.48
CA CYS A 115 12.37 -2.99 -2.49
C CYS A 115 11.58 -3.76 -1.43
N LEU A 116 11.50 -3.23 -0.20
CA LEU A 116 10.71 -3.83 0.87
C LEU A 116 9.21 -3.87 0.52
N ALA A 117 8.70 -2.77 -0.04
CA ALA A 117 7.32 -2.64 -0.50
C ALA A 117 6.99 -3.68 -1.58
N PHE A 118 7.91 -3.95 -2.51
CA PHE A 118 7.68 -4.99 -3.52
C PHE A 118 7.45 -6.36 -2.88
N ASN A 119 8.30 -6.76 -1.94
CA ASN A 119 8.17 -8.06 -1.27
C ASN A 119 6.84 -8.15 -0.49
N LYS A 120 6.51 -7.12 0.29
CA LYS A 120 5.26 -7.08 1.06
C LYS A 120 4.01 -7.04 0.20
N TYR A 121 4.06 -6.34 -0.92
CA TYR A 121 2.97 -6.35 -1.89
C TYR A 121 2.73 -7.74 -2.47
N MET A 122 3.80 -8.47 -2.82
CA MET A 122 3.69 -9.82 -3.37
C MET A 122 3.13 -10.80 -2.33
N GLU A 123 3.59 -10.73 -1.07
CA GLU A 123 3.03 -11.50 0.05
C GLU A 123 1.53 -11.20 0.24
N ALA A 124 1.15 -9.93 0.23
CA ALA A 124 -0.25 -9.52 0.38
C ALA A 124 -1.12 -10.02 -0.78
N LYS A 125 -0.64 -9.92 -2.03
CA LYS A 125 -1.38 -10.43 -3.20
C LYS A 125 -1.55 -11.93 -3.15
N GLU A 126 -0.50 -12.69 -2.82
CA GLU A 126 -0.59 -14.14 -2.66
C GLU A 126 -1.65 -14.51 -1.61
N HIS A 127 -1.63 -13.83 -0.47
CA HIS A 127 -2.62 -14.05 0.58
C HIS A 127 -4.06 -13.77 0.10
N ILE A 128 -4.28 -12.66 -0.61
CA ILE A 128 -5.57 -12.31 -1.20
C ILE A 128 -6.02 -13.38 -2.22
N TYR A 129 -5.11 -13.90 -3.03
CA TYR A 129 -5.43 -14.97 -3.98
C TYR A 129 -5.85 -16.26 -3.26
N LEU A 130 -5.14 -16.66 -2.21
CA LEU A 130 -5.49 -17.83 -1.41
C LEU A 130 -6.88 -17.70 -0.77
N LEU A 131 -7.22 -16.53 -0.25
CA LEU A 131 -8.55 -16.25 0.29
C LEU A 131 -9.62 -16.40 -0.79
N ARG A 132 -9.40 -15.82 -1.97
CA ARG A 132 -10.35 -15.91 -3.10
C ARG A 132 -10.55 -17.35 -3.59
N VAL A 133 -9.51 -18.18 -3.57
CA VAL A 133 -9.63 -19.61 -3.91
C VAL A 133 -10.52 -20.32 -2.89
N LYS A 134 -10.27 -20.12 -1.59
CA LYS A 134 -11.09 -20.72 -0.52
C LYS A 134 -12.55 -20.27 -0.57
N GLU A 135 -12.80 -18.99 -0.86
CA GLU A 135 -14.16 -18.47 -1.04
C GLU A 135 -14.87 -19.14 -2.22
N LYS A 136 -14.18 -19.34 -3.34
CA LYS A 136 -14.74 -20.05 -4.50
C LYS A 136 -15.06 -21.50 -4.19
N GLU A 137 -14.16 -22.21 -3.51
CA GLU A 137 -14.39 -23.60 -3.10
C GLU A 137 -15.62 -23.71 -2.18
N GLY A 138 -15.72 -22.83 -1.18
CA GLY A 138 -16.88 -22.78 -0.28
C GLY A 138 -18.19 -22.49 -1.01
N LEU A 139 -18.18 -21.58 -1.98
CA LEU A 139 -19.35 -21.29 -2.82
C LEU A 139 -19.77 -22.50 -3.66
N ILE A 140 -18.82 -23.21 -4.27
CA ILE A 140 -19.10 -24.43 -5.05
C ILE A 140 -19.76 -25.48 -4.16
N ASP A 141 -19.27 -25.68 -2.94
CA ASP A 141 -19.83 -26.66 -2.01
C ASP A 141 -21.24 -26.28 -1.53
N MET A 142 -21.52 -25.00 -1.30
CA MET A 142 -22.87 -24.53 -0.98
C MET A 142 -23.84 -24.76 -2.15
N LEU A 143 -23.41 -24.46 -3.38
CA LEU A 143 -24.23 -24.68 -4.58
C LEU A 143 -24.50 -26.18 -4.80
N ARG A 144 -23.50 -27.04 -4.64
CA ARG A 144 -23.68 -28.50 -4.70
C ARG A 144 -24.71 -29.00 -3.69
N LYS A 145 -24.62 -28.52 -2.45
CA LYS A 145 -25.60 -28.87 -1.41
C LYS A 145 -27.00 -28.39 -1.82
N ALA A 146 -27.15 -27.15 -2.27
CA ALA A 146 -28.43 -26.60 -2.71
C ALA A 146 -29.04 -27.41 -3.86
N MET A 147 -28.23 -27.80 -4.86
CA MET A 147 -28.65 -28.68 -5.95
C MET A 147 -29.10 -30.04 -5.44
N SER A 148 -28.33 -30.69 -4.57
CA SER A 148 -28.71 -31.99 -4.01
C SER A 148 -30.01 -31.93 -3.21
N TYR A 149 -30.28 -30.82 -2.52
CA TYR A 149 -31.55 -30.57 -1.85
C TYR A 149 -32.68 -30.38 -2.87
N TYR A 150 -32.45 -29.60 -3.92
CA TYR A 150 -33.43 -29.39 -4.99
C TYR A 150 -33.82 -30.72 -5.64
N GLU A 151 -32.85 -31.51 -6.08
CA GLU A 151 -33.06 -32.83 -6.71
C GLU A 151 -33.86 -33.77 -5.80
N LYS A 152 -33.55 -33.78 -4.50
CA LYS A 152 -34.26 -34.60 -3.51
C LYS A 152 -35.74 -34.25 -3.37
N TYR A 153 -36.11 -32.98 -3.50
CA TYR A 153 -37.48 -32.51 -3.22
C TYR A 153 -38.31 -32.24 -4.48
N TYR A 154 -37.67 -31.97 -5.62
CA TYR A 154 -38.34 -31.51 -6.85
C TYR A 154 -38.03 -32.35 -8.08
N GLY A 155 -37.13 -33.34 -7.99
CA GLY A 155 -36.71 -34.18 -9.12
C GLY A 155 -35.46 -33.64 -9.84
N GLU A 156 -34.93 -34.43 -10.77
CA GLU A 156 -33.70 -34.06 -11.50
C GLU A 156 -33.89 -32.80 -12.35
N LEU A 157 -32.87 -31.94 -12.34
CA LEU A 157 -32.82 -30.78 -13.23
C LEU A 157 -32.67 -31.27 -14.68
N PRO A 158 -33.41 -30.71 -15.65
CA PRO A 158 -33.21 -31.03 -17.06
C PRO A 158 -31.80 -30.64 -17.51
N GLU A 159 -31.14 -31.52 -18.27
CA GLU A 159 -29.80 -31.33 -18.85
C GLU A 159 -29.68 -30.10 -19.76
#